data_AF-A0A8H6XYG9-F1
#
_entry.id   AF-A0A8H6XYG9-F1
#
_cell.length_a   1.000
_cell.length_b   1.000
_cell.length_c   1.000
_cell.angle_alpha   90.00
_cell.angle_beta   90.00
_cell.angle_gamma   90.00
#
_symmetry.space_group_name_H-M   'P 1'
#
loop_
_entity.id
_entity.type
_entity.pdbx_description
1 polymer ?
#
loop_
_entity_poly.entity_id
_entity_poly.type
_entity_poly.pdbx_seq_one_letter_code
_entity_poly.pdbx_strand_id
1 'polypeptide(L)'
;MYTNPPTFCPNMRFTIFASALFAAVGLVHAADDRLLFTIPAGDSMDKFTADFTDACTNWQPALDQGLTFVEALVEPGDFSGKNADTEAKIVCSFTDGTTIETFTNDVAASLGATPA
;
A
#
# COMPACT_ATOMS: atom_id res chain seq x y z
N MET A 1 82.26 11.59 15.46
CA MET A 1 81.89 13.03 15.50
C MET A 1 81.25 13.39 14.16
N TYR A 2 80.35 14.38 14.14
CA TYR A 2 79.31 14.73 13.14
C TYR A 2 77.92 14.14 13.47
N THR A 3 77.19 14.70 14.45
CA THR A 3 76.27 15.88 14.44
C THR A 3 74.92 15.61 13.73
N ASN A 4 73.87 15.38 14.54
CA ASN A 4 72.44 15.51 14.19
C ASN A 4 72.06 17.00 13.97
N PRO A 5 70.81 17.34 13.60
CA PRO A 5 70.02 17.01 12.40
C PRO A 5 69.58 18.34 11.70
N PRO A 6 68.62 18.31 10.75
CA PRO A 6 67.53 19.26 10.95
C PRO A 6 66.12 18.67 10.80
N THR A 7 65.32 19.06 11.78
CA THR A 7 63.86 19.10 11.85
C THR A 7 63.26 19.83 10.65
N PHE A 8 62.26 19.26 9.97
CA PHE A 8 61.37 20.04 9.11
C PHE A 8 59.91 19.53 9.17
N CYS A 9 59.08 20.40 9.77
CA CYS A 9 57.65 20.67 9.65
C CYS A 9 56.59 19.55 9.90
N PRO A 10 55.74 19.73 10.93
CA PRO A 10 54.45 19.06 11.03
C PRO A 10 53.40 19.75 10.13
N ASN A 11 52.30 19.06 9.88
CA ASN A 11 51.08 19.52 9.19
C ASN A 11 51.08 19.43 7.66
N MET A 12 50.55 18.32 7.15
CA MET A 12 49.62 18.41 6.03
C MET A 12 48.33 17.68 6.39
N ARG A 13 47.30 18.50 6.57
CA ARG A 13 45.93 18.16 6.91
C ARG A 13 45.39 17.13 5.92
N PHE A 14 45.09 15.93 6.38
CA PHE A 14 44.31 14.95 5.62
C PHE A 14 42.84 15.36 5.68
N THR A 15 42.47 16.35 4.87
CA THR A 15 41.07 16.70 4.66
C THR A 15 40.52 15.85 3.51
N ILE A 16 40.16 14.60 3.81
CA ILE A 16 39.32 13.80 2.91
C ILE A 16 37.88 14.19 3.21
N PHE A 17 37.31 15.07 2.38
CA PHE A 17 35.86 15.25 2.32
C PHE A 17 35.27 13.95 1.75
N ALA A 18 34.86 13.05 2.62
CA ALA A 18 34.02 11.92 2.25
C ALA A 18 32.62 12.48 1.94
N SER A 19 32.39 12.80 0.66
CA SER A 19 31.06 13.11 0.13
C SER A 19 30.19 11.86 0.26
N ALA A 20 29.47 11.75 1.38
CA ALA A 20 28.44 10.74 1.57
C ALA A 20 27.29 11.03 0.61
N LEU A 21 27.31 10.38 -0.56
CA LEU A 21 26.20 10.32 -1.48
C LEU A 21 25.10 9.48 -0.83
N PHE A 22 24.24 10.11 -0.02
CA PHE A 22 22.99 9.49 0.41
C PHE A 22 22.10 9.38 -0.84
N ALA A 23 22.21 8.26 -1.55
CA ALA A 23 21.18 7.85 -2.49
C ALA A 23 19.89 7.71 -1.67
N ALA A 24 19.01 8.69 -1.80
CA ALA A 24 17.64 8.60 -1.31
C ALA A 24 16.97 7.47 -2.10
N VAL A 25 17.09 6.25 -1.60
CA VAL A 25 16.18 5.18 -1.95
C VAL A 25 14.82 5.62 -1.43
N GLY A 26 14.01 6.19 -2.32
CA GLY A 26 12.60 6.41 -2.05
C GLY A 26 12.01 5.05 -1.69
N LEU A 27 11.72 4.86 -0.41
CA LEU A 27 10.96 3.72 0.06
C LEU A 27 9.56 3.88 -0.53
N VAL A 28 9.32 3.26 -1.67
CA VAL A 28 7.95 3.04 -2.15
C VAL A 28 7.37 1.99 -1.22
N HIS A 29 6.87 2.44 -0.06
CA HIS A 29 5.91 1.65 0.69
C HIS A 29 4.68 1.57 -0.20
N ALA A 30 4.37 0.37 -0.71
CA ALA A 30 3.03 0.12 -1.22
C ALA A 30 2.09 0.36 -0.04
N ALA A 31 1.29 1.41 -0.12
CA ALA A 31 0.22 1.62 0.85
C ALA A 31 -0.74 0.44 0.71
N ASP A 32 -1.00 -0.24 1.82
CA ASP A 32 -2.06 -1.24 1.87
C ASP A 32 -3.37 -0.49 2.11
N ASP A 33 -4.07 -0.15 1.02
CA ASP A 33 -5.32 0.62 1.05
C ASP A 33 -6.56 -0.28 1.30
N ARG A 34 -6.33 -1.55 1.70
CA ARG A 34 -7.42 -2.49 1.96
C ARG A 34 -8.09 -2.16 3.29
N LEU A 35 -9.41 -2.20 3.28
CA LEU A 35 -10.25 -1.96 4.45
C LEU A 35 -10.80 -3.28 4.97
N LEU A 36 -10.89 -3.42 6.30
CA LEU A 36 -11.40 -4.63 6.93
C LEU A 36 -12.93 -4.55 7.12
N PHE A 37 -13.62 -5.59 6.67
CA PHE A 37 -15.08 -5.71 6.77
C PHE A 37 -15.47 -7.08 7.32
N THR A 38 -16.56 -7.09 8.09
CA THR A 38 -17.33 -8.30 8.41
C THR A 38 -18.29 -8.60 7.25
N ILE A 39 -18.27 -9.83 6.74
CA ILE A 39 -19.16 -10.26 5.65
C ILE A 39 -20.59 -10.51 6.18
N PRO A 40 -21.62 -10.46 5.32
CA PRO A 40 -23.00 -10.71 5.75
C PRO A 40 -23.17 -12.08 6.41
N ALA A 41 -23.95 -12.10 7.50
CA ALA A 41 -24.22 -13.35 8.22
C ALA A 41 -24.94 -14.36 7.31
N GLY A 42 -24.34 -15.53 7.13
CA GLY A 42 -24.88 -16.61 6.30
C GLY A 42 -24.31 -16.67 4.88
N ASP A 43 -23.53 -15.67 4.46
CA ASP A 43 -22.73 -15.77 3.24
C ASP A 43 -21.44 -16.56 3.48
N SER A 44 -20.97 -17.26 2.45
CA SER A 44 -19.63 -17.84 2.43
C SER A 44 -18.62 -16.84 1.88
N MET A 45 -17.35 -16.97 2.28
CA MET A 45 -16.27 -16.13 1.77
C MET A 45 -16.15 -16.20 0.23
N ASP A 46 -16.35 -17.37 -0.37
CA ASP A 46 -16.33 -17.54 -1.82
C ASP A 46 -17.47 -16.77 -2.51
N LYS A 47 -18.68 -16.81 -1.94
CA LYS A 47 -19.83 -16.07 -2.45
C LYS A 47 -19.59 -14.57 -2.32
N PHE A 48 -19.16 -14.10 -1.16
CA PHE A 48 -18.87 -12.69 -0.93
C PHE A 48 -17.76 -12.19 -1.87
N THR A 49 -16.73 -12.99 -2.11
CA THR A 49 -15.64 -12.64 -3.05
C THR A 49 -16.15 -12.46 -4.48
N ALA A 50 -17.01 -13.36 -4.95
CA ALA A 50 -17.60 -13.27 -6.27
C ALA A 50 -18.52 -12.04 -6.39
N ASP A 51 -19.40 -11.84 -5.40
CA ASP A 51 -20.36 -10.74 -5.38
C ASP A 51 -19.65 -9.38 -5.27
N PHE A 52 -18.63 -9.26 -4.42
CA PHE A 52 -17.84 -8.04 -4.27
C PHE A 52 -17.06 -7.70 -5.54
N THR A 53 -16.46 -8.70 -6.18
CA THR A 53 -15.72 -8.50 -7.43
C THR A 53 -16.66 -8.02 -8.53
N ASP A 54 -17.81 -8.67 -8.71
CA ASP A 54 -18.81 -8.29 -9.71
C ASP A 54 -19.40 -6.90 -9.45
N ALA A 55 -19.79 -6.61 -8.20
CA ALA A 55 -20.33 -5.31 -7.80
C ALA A 55 -19.30 -4.19 -7.98
N CYS A 56 -18.03 -4.44 -7.62
CA CYS A 56 -16.97 -3.47 -7.80
C CYS A 56 -16.70 -3.19 -9.29
N THR A 57 -16.51 -4.21 -10.12
CA THR A 57 -16.21 -4.01 -11.55
C THR A 57 -17.36 -3.29 -12.30
N ASN A 58 -18.60 -3.47 -11.85
CA ASN A 58 -19.78 -2.86 -12.45
C ASN A 58 -20.34 -1.66 -11.66
N TRP A 59 -19.54 -1.05 -10.78
CA TRP A 59 -20.01 0.02 -9.90
C TRP A 59 -20.43 1.28 -10.67
N GLN A 60 -21.74 1.46 -10.86
CA GLN A 60 -22.29 2.53 -11.69
C GLN A 60 -21.85 3.94 -11.28
N PRO A 61 -21.77 4.31 -9.99
CA PRO A 61 -21.28 5.63 -9.61
C PRO A 61 -19.87 5.94 -10.14
N ALA A 62 -18.98 4.95 -10.25
CA ALA A 62 -17.65 5.16 -10.84
C ALA A 62 -17.72 5.24 -12.37
N LEU A 63 -18.54 4.41 -13.00
CA LEU A 63 -18.74 4.40 -14.45
C LEU A 63 -19.39 5.70 -14.96
N ASP A 64 -20.36 6.24 -14.23
CA ASP A 64 -21.02 7.52 -14.53
C ASP A 64 -20.06 8.71 -14.43
N GLN A 65 -19.01 8.59 -13.61
CA GLN A 65 -17.92 9.56 -13.52
C GLN A 65 -16.89 9.41 -14.65
N GLY A 66 -17.04 8.39 -15.51
CA GLY A 66 -16.10 8.09 -16.59
C GLY A 66 -14.81 7.44 -16.11
N LEU A 67 -14.79 6.88 -14.89
CA LEU A 67 -13.62 6.20 -14.35
C LEU A 67 -13.47 4.80 -14.93
N THR A 68 -12.21 4.34 -15.01
CA THR A 68 -11.86 2.99 -15.47
C THR A 68 -11.55 2.10 -14.27
N PHE A 69 -12.08 0.88 -14.28
CA PHE A 69 -11.79 -0.13 -13.25
C PHE A 69 -10.29 -0.44 -13.18
N VAL A 70 -9.75 -0.50 -11.96
CA VAL A 70 -8.34 -0.85 -11.70
C VAL A 70 -8.27 -2.22 -11.05
N GLU A 71 -8.88 -2.37 -9.87
CA GLU A 71 -8.86 -3.63 -9.13
C GLU A 71 -10.06 -3.80 -8.20
N ALA A 72 -10.37 -5.08 -7.97
CA ALA A 72 -11.18 -5.55 -6.87
C ALA A 72 -10.37 -6.67 -6.21
N LEU A 73 -10.05 -6.52 -4.93
CA LEU A 73 -9.33 -7.54 -4.18
C LEU A 73 -10.12 -7.89 -2.93
N VAL A 74 -10.13 -9.19 -2.61
CA VAL A 74 -10.66 -9.74 -1.37
C VAL A 74 -9.61 -10.67 -0.77
N GLU A 75 -9.12 -10.34 0.41
CA GLU A 75 -8.23 -11.20 1.19
C GLU A 75 -8.97 -11.65 2.46
N PRO A 76 -9.30 -12.95 2.58
CA PRO A 76 -9.96 -13.48 3.77
C PRO A 76 -9.12 -13.25 5.05
N GLY A 77 -9.81 -12.84 6.10
CA GLY A 77 -9.29 -12.68 7.45
C GLY A 77 -8.82 -11.26 7.81
N ASP A 78 -8.62 -11.06 9.11
CA ASP A 78 -8.18 -9.80 9.69
C ASP A 78 -6.69 -9.50 9.40
N PHE A 79 -6.20 -8.37 9.93
CA PHE A 79 -4.79 -7.99 9.84
C PHE A 79 -3.84 -8.93 10.61
N SER A 80 -4.38 -9.89 11.38
CA SER A 80 -3.63 -10.94 12.08
C SER A 80 -3.75 -12.33 11.42
N GLY A 81 -4.52 -12.44 10.32
CA GLY A 81 -4.79 -13.70 9.61
C GLY A 81 -5.85 -14.60 10.29
N LYS A 82 -6.69 -14.04 11.17
CA LYS A 82 -7.81 -14.74 11.83
C LYS A 82 -9.14 -14.40 11.16
N ASN A 83 -10.22 -15.05 11.59
CA ASN A 83 -11.59 -14.74 11.15
C ASN A 83 -11.81 -14.87 9.63
N ALA A 84 -11.06 -15.74 8.94
CA ALA A 84 -11.12 -15.88 7.49
C ALA A 84 -12.49 -16.33 6.94
N ASP A 85 -13.37 -16.85 7.80
CA ASP A 85 -14.74 -17.21 7.42
C ASP A 85 -15.75 -16.06 7.58
N THR A 86 -15.39 -15.00 8.32
CA THR A 86 -16.33 -13.94 8.72
C THR A 86 -15.86 -12.53 8.40
N GLU A 87 -14.57 -12.33 8.16
CA GLU A 87 -13.95 -11.03 7.88
C GLU A 87 -13.08 -11.09 6.62
N ALA A 88 -12.97 -9.98 5.91
CA ALA A 88 -12.08 -9.85 4.76
C ALA A 88 -11.52 -8.43 4.66
N LYS A 89 -10.27 -8.33 4.21
CA LYS A 89 -9.64 -7.09 3.78
C LYS A 89 -9.94 -6.92 2.30
N ILE A 90 -10.60 -5.82 1.96
CA ILE A 90 -11.11 -5.59 0.60
C ILE A 90 -10.68 -4.22 0.07
N VAL A 91 -10.54 -4.12 -1.24
CA VAL A 91 -10.38 -2.85 -1.95
C VAL A 91 -11.14 -2.90 -3.27
N CYS A 92 -11.79 -1.79 -3.60
CA CYS A 92 -12.39 -1.53 -4.91
C CYS A 92 -11.89 -0.20 -5.41
N SER A 93 -11.13 -0.19 -6.51
CA SER A 93 -10.50 1.02 -7.02
C SER A 93 -10.68 1.23 -8.52
N PHE A 94 -10.73 2.50 -8.87
CA PHE A 94 -10.96 3.03 -10.20
C PHE A 94 -9.95 4.16 -10.48
N THR A 95 -9.78 4.56 -11.73
CA THR A 95 -8.90 5.66 -12.11
C THR A 95 -9.45 6.50 -13.25
N ASP A 96 -9.16 7.80 -13.21
CA ASP A 96 -9.34 8.73 -14.33
C ASP A 96 -8.12 8.76 -15.29
N GLY A 97 -7.12 7.90 -15.05
CA GLY A 97 -5.83 7.84 -15.76
C GLY A 97 -4.71 8.68 -15.10
N THR A 98 -5.02 9.44 -14.06
CA THR A 98 -4.07 10.25 -13.28
C THR A 98 -4.09 9.93 -11.79
N THR A 99 -5.28 9.73 -11.22
CA THR A 99 -5.52 9.48 -9.79
C THR A 99 -6.25 8.16 -9.60
N ILE A 100 -5.96 7.46 -8.50
CA ILE A 100 -6.75 6.29 -8.08
C ILE A 100 -7.82 6.76 -7.08
N GLU A 101 -9.06 6.37 -7.34
CA GLU A 101 -10.21 6.59 -6.47
C GLU A 101 -10.71 5.25 -5.93
N THR A 102 -11.16 5.22 -4.67
CA THR A 102 -11.65 3.99 -4.03
C THR A 102 -13.13 4.11 -3.69
N PHE A 103 -13.88 3.05 -3.99
CA PHE A 103 -15.32 2.93 -3.70
C PHE A 103 -15.62 1.76 -2.75
N THR A 104 -14.58 1.27 -2.06
CA THR A 104 -14.63 0.08 -1.20
C THR A 104 -15.78 0.13 -0.19
N ASN A 105 -15.95 1.25 0.53
CA ASN A 105 -17.00 1.38 1.54
C ASN A 105 -18.40 1.27 0.93
N ASP A 106 -18.63 1.94 -0.20
CA ASP A 106 -19.95 1.99 -0.83
C ASP A 106 -20.32 0.62 -1.43
N VAL A 107 -19.38 -0.02 -2.11
CA VAL A 107 -19.57 -1.36 -2.69
C VAL A 107 -19.80 -2.38 -1.57
N ALA A 108 -18.99 -2.37 -0.51
CA ALA A 108 -19.15 -3.28 0.62
C ALA A 108 -20.50 -3.10 1.32
N ALA A 109 -20.90 -1.84 1.56
CA ALA A 109 -22.20 -1.52 2.16
C ALA A 109 -23.37 -1.96 1.27
N SER A 110 -23.24 -1.87 -0.06
CA SER A 110 -24.27 -2.33 -1.00
C SER A 110 -24.55 -3.84 -0.91
N LEU A 111 -23.55 -4.61 -0.48
CA LEU A 111 -23.63 -6.05 -0.24
C LEU A 111 -24.01 -6.39 1.21
N GLY A 112 -24.21 -5.40 2.07
CA GLY A 112 -24.54 -5.60 3.48
C GLY A 112 -23.34 -5.94 4.37
N ALA A 113 -22.11 -5.82 3.87
CA ALA A 113 -20.92 -5.93 4.71
C ALA A 113 -20.77 -4.68 5.60
N THR A 114 -20.21 -4.86 6.80
CA THR A 114 -20.03 -3.77 7.77
C THR A 114 -18.56 -3.62 8.15
N PRO A 115 -18.07 -2.40 8.44
CA PRO A 115 -16.73 -2.22 8.98
C PRO A 115 -16.52 -3.11 10.22
N ALA A 116 -15.36 -3.79 10.29
CA ALA A 116 -14.99 -4.66 11.41
C ALA A 116 -14.20 -3.91 12.49
#